data_AF-A0AAD5R5Q6-F1
#
_entry.id   AF-A0AAD5R5Q6-F1
#
_cell.length_a   1.000
_cell.length_b   1.000
_cell.length_c   1.000
_cell.angle_alpha   90.00
_cell.angle_beta   90.00
_cell.angle_gamma   90.00
#
_symmetry.space_group_name_H-M   'P 1'
#
loop_
_entity.id
_entity.type
_entity.pdbx_description
1 polymer ?
#
loop_
_entity_poly.entity_id
_entity_poly.type
_entity_poly.pdbx_seq_one_letter_code
_entity_poly.pdbx_strand_id
1 'polypeptide(L)'
;MSEDLCGGRVRSYALNTMRVSNIEMGRRKSKRKPPPKAKPVEPLETQFNCPFCNHERVCEVKMDRERNVGFISCRVCSEDFQTPINYLSEPIDVYSDWIDACESANA
;
A
#
# COMPACT_ATOMS: atom_id res chain seq x y z
N MET A 1 47.70 4.35 28.74
CA MET A 1 47.58 3.01 28.12
C MET A 1 47.30 3.26 26.64
N SER A 2 48.27 3.83 25.95
CA SER A 2 49.36 3.14 25.22
C SER A 2 48.98 3.14 23.75
N GLU A 3 49.54 4.07 22.98
CA GLU A 3 50.78 3.90 22.19
C GLU A 3 50.50 3.04 20.96
N ASP A 4 50.45 3.54 19.73
CA ASP A 4 51.47 4.21 18.90
C ASP A 4 51.85 3.30 17.72
N LEU A 5 51.73 3.87 16.52
CA LEU A 5 52.63 3.76 15.35
C LEU A 5 52.90 2.41 14.68
N CYS A 6 52.69 2.38 13.35
CA CYS A 6 53.76 2.50 12.35
C CYS A 6 53.11 2.55 10.95
N GLY A 7 53.22 3.66 10.18
CA GLY A 7 54.30 3.89 9.20
C GLY A 7 53.87 3.36 7.83
N GLY A 8 53.91 4.06 6.70
CA GLY A 8 54.53 5.31 6.29
C GLY A 8 54.88 5.17 4.78
N ARG A 9 54.83 6.27 4.05
CA ARG A 9 55.81 6.71 3.03
C ARG A 9 55.16 7.45 1.86
N VAL A 10 55.59 8.70 1.79
CA VAL A 10 55.48 9.71 0.73
C VAL A 10 55.46 9.17 -0.69
N ARG A 11 54.74 9.89 -1.56
CA ARG A 11 55.26 10.42 -2.82
C ARG A 11 54.28 11.49 -3.34
N SER A 12 54.73 12.75 -3.24
CA SER A 12 54.46 13.80 -4.23
C SER A 12 54.54 13.20 -5.63
N TYR A 13 53.81 13.71 -6.64
CA TYR A 13 54.32 14.55 -7.75
C TYR A 13 53.15 14.96 -8.65
N ALA A 14 53.33 16.12 -9.27
CA ALA A 14 52.72 16.53 -10.54
C ALA A 14 51.23 16.90 -10.52
N LEU A 15 51.00 18.17 -10.15
CA LEU A 15 50.13 19.02 -10.95
C LEU A 15 50.53 18.88 -12.41
N ASN A 16 49.69 18.26 -13.23
CA ASN A 16 49.87 18.29 -14.67
C ASN A 16 48.57 18.73 -15.35
N THR A 17 48.57 20.02 -15.69
CA THR A 17 48.13 20.58 -16.97
C THR A 17 46.74 20.19 -17.46
N MET A 18 45.83 21.15 -17.38
CA MET A 18 44.66 21.23 -18.25
C MET A 18 45.07 21.02 -19.71
N ARG A 19 44.46 20.03 -20.37
CA ARG A 19 44.31 20.04 -21.83
C ARG A 19 42.83 19.95 -22.15
N VAL A 20 42.26 21.11 -22.43
CA VAL A 20 40.97 21.27 -23.08
C VAL A 20 41.08 20.62 -24.46
N SER A 21 40.27 19.62 -24.72
CA SER A 21 40.08 19.04 -26.06
C SER A 21 38.59 19.07 -26.39
N ASN A 22 38.30 19.70 -27.53
CA ASN A 22 37.00 20.05 -28.06
C ASN A 22 36.18 18.83 -28.48
N ILE A 23 34.88 18.92 -28.20
CA ILE A 23 33.70 18.46 -28.96
C ILE A 23 33.65 16.98 -29.38
N GLU A 24 32.89 16.22 -28.59
CA GLU A 24 31.92 15.25 -29.10
C GLU A 24 30.75 15.21 -28.10
N MET A 25 29.52 15.55 -28.52
CA MET A 25 28.32 15.55 -27.68
C MET A 25 27.85 14.10 -27.40
N GLY A 26 28.67 13.33 -26.69
CA GLY A 26 28.27 12.05 -26.12
C GLY A 26 27.29 12.29 -24.99
N ARG A 27 25.99 12.18 -25.27
CA ARG A 27 24.90 12.19 -24.27
C ARG A 27 25.24 11.20 -23.16
N ARG A 28 25.83 11.67 -22.06
CA ARG A 28 26.02 10.86 -20.86
C ARG A 28 24.62 10.54 -20.35
N LYS A 29 24.16 9.33 -20.66
CA LYS A 29 22.90 8.78 -20.16
C LYS A 29 23.07 8.76 -18.64
N SER A 30 22.49 9.75 -17.97
CA SER A 30 22.41 9.75 -16.52
C SER A 30 21.77 8.42 -16.16
N LYS A 31 22.44 7.64 -15.30
CA LYS A 31 21.86 6.42 -14.76
C LYS A 31 20.74 6.86 -13.83
N ARG A 32 19.59 7.19 -14.42
CA ARG A 32 18.37 7.58 -13.71
C ARG A 32 18.02 6.36 -12.89
N LYS A 33 18.13 6.48 -11.56
CA LYS A 33 17.65 5.43 -10.66
C LYS A 33 16.18 5.19 -11.04
N PRO A 34 15.75 3.94 -11.29
CA PRO A 34 14.35 3.67 -11.55
C PRO A 34 13.54 4.20 -10.37
N PRO A 35 12.37 4.83 -10.62
CA PRO A 35 11.52 5.31 -9.56
C PRO A 35 11.21 4.14 -8.61
N PRO A 36 11.27 4.34 -7.28
CA PRO A 36 10.91 3.31 -6.33
C PRO A 36 9.49 2.85 -6.69
N LYS A 37 9.33 1.54 -6.90
CA LYS A 37 8.03 0.94 -7.19
C LYS A 37 7.10 1.36 -6.05
N ALA A 38 6.03 2.07 -6.38
CA ALA A 38 5.00 2.41 -5.42
C ALA A 38 4.58 1.11 -4.72
N LYS A 39 4.57 1.13 -3.39
CA LYS A 39 4.07 0.00 -2.61
C LYS A 39 2.65 -0.28 -3.12
N PRO A 40 2.30 -1.53 -3.48
CA PRO A 40 0.91 -1.84 -3.77
C PRO A 40 0.11 -1.44 -2.54
N VAL A 41 -0.90 -0.59 -2.75
CA VAL A 41 -1.90 -0.30 -1.74
C VAL A 41 -2.49 -1.65 -1.39
N GLU A 42 -2.14 -2.20 -0.23
CA GLU A 42 -2.76 -3.43 0.22
C GLU A 42 -4.26 -3.18 0.28
N PRO A 43 -5.09 -4.00 -0.38
CA PRO A 43 -6.52 -3.83 -0.32
C PRO A 43 -6.93 -3.93 1.16
N LEU A 44 -7.66 -2.92 1.65
CA LEU A 44 -8.23 -2.95 2.99
C LEU A 44 -8.93 -4.31 3.19
N GLU A 45 -8.63 -4.96 4.31
CA GLU A 45 -9.17 -6.27 4.63
C GLU A 45 -10.70 -6.17 4.70
N THR A 46 -11.41 -6.77 3.74
CA THR A 46 -12.88 -6.85 3.71
C THR A 46 -13.42 -8.01 4.56
N GLN A 47 -12.62 -8.50 5.50
CA GLN A 47 -12.88 -9.71 6.27
C GLN A 47 -13.50 -9.34 7.62
N PHE A 48 -14.83 -9.40 7.70
CA PHE A 48 -15.58 -9.10 8.93
C PHE A 48 -16.19 -10.36 9.57
N ASN A 49 -16.61 -10.24 10.83
CA ASN A 49 -17.22 -11.32 11.61
C ASN A 49 -18.74 -11.31 11.40
N CYS A 50 -19.39 -12.46 11.34
CA CYS A 50 -20.85 -12.50 11.17
C CYS A 50 -21.58 -12.48 12.52
N PRO A 51 -22.60 -11.61 12.75
CA PRO A 51 -23.36 -11.56 14.01
C PRO A 51 -24.24 -12.79 14.25
N PHE A 52 -24.63 -13.53 13.19
CA PHE A 52 -25.49 -14.71 13.32
C PHE A 52 -24.72 -16.00 13.61
N CYS A 53 -23.62 -16.23 12.89
CA CYS A 53 -22.89 -17.49 12.97
C CYS A 53 -21.58 -17.38 13.77
N ASN A 54 -21.22 -16.18 14.23
CA ASN A 54 -20.06 -15.88 15.07
C ASN A 54 -18.73 -16.46 14.55
N HIS A 55 -18.63 -16.70 13.24
CA HIS A 55 -17.39 -17.11 12.59
C HIS A 55 -16.58 -15.88 12.15
N GLU A 56 -15.27 -15.95 12.36
CA GLU A 56 -14.35 -14.88 12.02
C GLU A 56 -14.05 -14.83 10.52
N ARG A 57 -13.99 -13.63 9.95
CA ARG A 57 -13.54 -13.38 8.56
C ARG A 57 -14.36 -14.11 7.48
N VAL A 58 -15.67 -14.27 7.71
CA VAL A 58 -16.57 -15.01 6.82
C VAL A 58 -17.39 -14.10 5.90
N CYS A 59 -17.55 -12.84 6.28
CA CYS A 59 -18.32 -11.87 5.50
C CYS A 59 -17.49 -11.30 4.37
N GLU A 60 -18.05 -11.31 3.16
CA GLU A 60 -17.52 -10.64 1.99
C GLU A 60 -18.32 -9.39 1.68
N VAL A 61 -17.62 -8.28 1.45
CA VAL A 61 -18.21 -7.01 1.02
C VAL A 61 -17.83 -6.72 -0.43
N LYS A 62 -18.82 -6.47 -1.28
CA LYS A 62 -18.68 -6.02 -2.67
C LYS A 62 -19.29 -4.63 -2.81
N MET A 63 -18.48 -3.65 -3.22
CA MET A 63 -18.91 -2.27 -3.44
C MET A 63 -19.17 -2.03 -4.93
N ASP A 64 -20.42 -1.78 -5.31
CA ASP A 64 -20.77 -1.30 -6.65
C ASP A 64 -20.94 0.23 -6.63
N ARG A 65 -19.92 0.93 -7.12
CA ARG A 65 -19.90 2.40 -7.18
C ARG A 65 -20.73 2.97 -8.33
N GLU A 66 -21.06 2.18 -9.35
CA GLU A 66 -21.88 2.64 -10.48
C GLU A 66 -23.34 2.81 -10.07
N ARG A 67 -23.80 1.92 -9.18
CA ARG A 67 -25.17 1.90 -8.66
C ARG A 67 -25.29 2.53 -7.29
N ASN A 68 -24.17 2.92 -6.67
CA ASN A 68 -24.15 3.40 -5.28
C ASN A 68 -24.74 2.36 -4.32
N VAL A 69 -24.38 1.09 -4.53
CA VAL A 69 -24.87 -0.03 -3.71
C VAL A 69 -23.71 -0.86 -3.16
N GLY A 70 -23.75 -1.11 -1.85
CA GLY A 70 -22.90 -2.08 -1.16
C GLY A 70 -23.64 -3.40 -0.98
N PHE A 71 -22.96 -4.50 -1.26
CA PHE A 71 -23.43 -5.85 -1.02
C PHE A 71 -22.56 -6.51 0.04
N ILE A 72 -23.18 -7.11 1.04
CA ILE A 72 -22.51 -7.95 2.04
C ILE A 72 -23.11 -9.35 2.01
N SER A 73 -22.26 -10.37 2.08
CA SER A 73 -22.70 -11.76 2.07
C SER A 73 -21.85 -12.62 3.00
N CYS A 74 -22.50 -13.50 3.76
CA CYS A 74 -21.88 -14.41 4.70
C CYS A 74 -21.69 -15.79 4.06
N ARG A 75 -20.46 -16.32 3.97
CA ARG A 75 -20.24 -17.65 3.36
C ARG A 75 -20.82 -18.84 4.15
N VAL A 76 -20.99 -18.71 5.47
CA VAL A 76 -21.48 -19.80 6.34
C VAL A 76 -22.99 -19.80 6.46
N CYS A 77 -23.56 -18.64 6.77
CA CYS A 77 -24.98 -18.46 6.99
C CYS A 77 -25.77 -18.17 5.71
N SER A 78 -25.08 -17.86 4.61
CA SER A 78 -25.65 -17.55 3.29
C SER A 78 -26.65 -16.40 3.28
N GLU A 79 -26.69 -15.59 4.34
CA GLU A 79 -27.45 -14.34 4.39
C GLU A 79 -26.72 -13.27 3.57
N ASP A 80 -27.49 -12.53 2.79
CA ASP A 80 -27.04 -11.40 2.00
C ASP A 80 -27.83 -10.13 2.33
N PHE A 81 -27.15 -8.99 2.28
CA PHE A 81 -27.75 -7.70 2.57
C PHE A 81 -27.22 -6.64 1.64
N GLN A 82 -28.08 -5.67 1.32
CA GLN A 82 -27.81 -4.60 0.38
C GLN A 82 -28.05 -3.25 1.06
N THR A 83 -27.05 -2.37 1.01
CA THR A 83 -27.17 -1.00 1.52
C THR A 83 -26.82 0.03 0.46
N PRO A 84 -27.44 1.22 0.49
CA PRO A 84 -27.00 2.34 -0.33
C PRO A 84 -25.65 2.86 0.18
N ILE A 85 -24.68 3.06 -0.73
CA ILE A 85 -23.33 3.56 -0.40
C ILE A 85 -23.04 4.89 -1.09
N ASN A 86 -22.19 5.69 -0.46
CA ASN A 86 -21.71 6.95 -1.01
C ASN A 86 -20.23 6.85 -1.47
N TYR A 87 -19.70 7.88 -2.11
CA TYR A 87 -18.30 7.95 -2.55
C TYR A 87 -17.28 7.97 -1.40
N LEU A 88 -17.72 8.38 -0.22
CA LEU A 88 -16.93 8.36 1.03
C LEU A 88 -17.07 7.04 1.80
N SER A 89 -17.97 6.15 1.36
CA SER A 89 -18.29 4.94 2.12
C SER A 89 -17.18 3.91 2.00
N GLU A 90 -16.82 3.36 3.15
CA GLU A 90 -15.83 2.31 3.31
C GLU A 90 -16.52 0.95 3.57
N PRO A 91 -15.84 -0.19 3.34
CA PRO A 91 -16.43 -1.52 3.57
C PRO A 91 -16.93 -1.74 5.00
N ILE A 92 -16.36 -1.01 5.97
CA ILE A 92 -16.79 -1.02 7.37
C ILE A 92 -18.16 -0.38 7.57
N ASP A 93 -18.52 0.63 6.77
CA ASP A 93 -19.82 1.30 6.86
C ASP A 93 -20.95 0.33 6.51
N VAL A 94 -20.78 -0.42 5.40
CA VAL A 94 -21.73 -1.46 4.97
C VAL A 94 -21.90 -2.55 6.03
N TYR A 95 -20.80 -2.91 6.71
CA TYR A 95 -20.84 -3.87 7.80
C TYR A 95 -21.62 -3.35 9.02
N SER A 96 -21.46 -2.07 9.35
CA SER A 96 -22.13 -1.45 10.49
C SER A 96 -23.64 -1.32 10.24
N ASP A 97 -24.02 -0.84 9.05
CA ASP A 97 -25.40 -0.78 8.59
C ASP A 97 -26.08 -2.16 8.60
N TRP A 98 -25.32 -3.23 8.27
CA TRP A 98 -25.83 -4.59 8.33
C TRP A 98 -26.13 -5.05 9.75
N ILE A 99 -25.27 -4.74 10.72
CA ILE A 99 -25.54 -5.04 12.14
C ILE A 99 -26.81 -4.32 12.59
N ASP A 100 -26.92 -3.02 12.33
CA ASP A 100 -28.07 -2.22 12.76
C ASP A 100 -29.38 -2.73 12.14
N ALA A 101 -29.35 -3.13 10.87
CA ALA A 101 -30.50 -3.74 10.20
C ALA A 101 -30.87 -5.10 10.80
N CYS A 102 -29.88 -5.92 11.17
CA CYS A 102 -30.11 -7.20 11.82
C CYS A 102 -30.67 -7.04 13.25
N GLU A 103 -30.18 -6.09 14.02
CA GLU A 103 -30.72 -5.77 15.35
C GLU A 103 -32.17 -5.28 15.25
N SER A 104 -32.44 -4.40 14.28
CA SER A 104 -33.79 -3.85 14.05
C SER A 104 -34.79 -4.91 13.60
N ALA A 105 -34.37 -5.91 12.83
CA ALA A 105 -35.23 -7.00 12.35
C ALA A 105 -35.55 -8.05 13.43
N ASN A 106 -34.72 -8.14 14.47
CA ASN A 106 -34.87 -9.10 15.57
C ASN A 106 -35.46 -8.48 16.85
N ALA A 107 -35.83 -7.20 16.82
CA ALA A 107 -36.52 -6.49 17.89
C ALA A 107 -38.06 -6.67 17.80
#